data_AF-A0A0G0XQX3-F1
#
_entry.id   AF-A0A0G0XQX3-F1
#
_cell.length_a   1.000
_cell.length_b   1.000
_cell.length_c   1.000
_cell.angle_alpha   90.00
_cell.angle_beta   90.00
_cell.angle_gamma   90.00
#
_symmetry.space_group_name_H-M   'P 1'
#
loop_
_entity.id
_entity.type
_entity.pdbx_description
1 polymer ?
#
loop_
_entity_poly.entity_id
_entity_poly.type
_entity_poly.pdbx_seq_one_letter_code
_entity_poly.pdbx_strand_id
1 'polypeptide(L)'
;MTFYIFMQSKKLAGSKPGASTQKYLDIAEIRDDVVVMKDGTLRAVLLASSINFALKSEEEQEALISAYAGFLNTLEFPLQVVIQSRKLNIDNYLDRLKQSEKEQTNELLKMQISDYRSFVGELVEMGHIMSKRFYVVVPFNPLSDKRKSFFARLKEIFIPAITLGMKQERFLQRKKDLTSRVDHIMGQLQSMSLAAVMLDTQSLIELYYNSYNLDLAETEKMVEINKLQVE
;
A
#
# COMPACT_ATOMS: atom_id res chain seq x y z
N MET A 1 -17.66 -13.16 -8.80
CA MET A 1 -16.84 -13.72 -9.90
C MET A 1 -15.42 -13.85 -9.38
N THR A 2 -15.08 -15.05 -8.92
CA THR A 2 -13.84 -15.34 -8.20
C THR A 2 -12.68 -15.37 -9.19
N PHE A 3 -11.81 -14.36 -9.15
CA PHE A 3 -10.59 -14.38 -9.96
C PHE A 3 -9.59 -15.34 -9.33
N TYR A 4 -9.60 -16.58 -9.82
CA TYR A 4 -8.44 -17.46 -9.72
C TYR A 4 -7.24 -16.72 -10.31
N ILE A 5 -6.16 -16.58 -9.54
CA ILE A 5 -4.87 -16.12 -10.04
C ILE A 5 -4.34 -17.19 -11.00
N PHE A 6 -4.84 -17.15 -12.23
CA PHE A 6 -4.33 -17.85 -13.39
C PHE A 6 -4.33 -16.88 -14.56
N MET A 7 -3.53 -15.82 -14.46
CA MET A 7 -3.12 -15.07 -15.64
C MET A 7 -1.60 -15.08 -15.73
N GLN A 8 -1.10 -16.11 -16.41
CA GLN A 8 0.08 -15.95 -17.24
C GLN A 8 -0.25 -14.85 -18.25
N SER A 9 0.27 -13.64 -18.05
CA SER A 9 0.34 -12.64 -19.12
C SER A 9 1.24 -13.20 -20.21
N LYS A 10 0.65 -13.82 -21.24
CA LYS A 10 1.36 -14.36 -22.40
C LYS A 10 2.07 -13.30 -23.26
N LYS A 11 2.01 -12.01 -22.91
CA LYS A 11 2.74 -10.93 -23.60
C LYS A 11 4.14 -10.64 -23.04
N LEU A 12 4.56 -11.32 -21.98
CA LEU A 12 5.88 -11.13 -21.35
C LEU A 12 6.71 -12.42 -21.31
N ALA A 13 6.44 -13.38 -22.21
CA ALA A 13 7.12 -14.68 -22.25
C ALA A 13 8.56 -14.57 -22.80
N GLY A 14 9.42 -13.84 -22.09
CA GLY A 14 10.86 -14.02 -22.13
C GLY A 14 11.29 -15.06 -21.10
N SER A 15 11.64 -16.26 -21.60
CA SER A 15 12.54 -17.24 -20.96
C SER A 15 12.26 -17.69 -19.51
N LYS A 16 11.54 -18.84 -19.42
CA LYS A 16 11.47 -19.86 -18.34
C LYS A 16 11.01 -19.43 -16.93
N PRO A 17 9.95 -20.05 -16.38
CA PRO A 17 9.50 -19.78 -15.01
C PRO A 17 10.44 -20.47 -14.02
N GLY A 18 11.37 -19.71 -13.44
CA GLY A 18 11.93 -20.06 -12.14
C GLY A 18 10.78 -20.27 -11.15
N ALA A 19 10.91 -21.23 -10.23
CA ALA A 19 9.89 -21.58 -9.25
C ALA A 19 9.29 -20.30 -8.65
N SER A 20 8.04 -20.01 -9.03
CA SER A 20 7.34 -18.78 -8.71
C SER A 20 7.50 -18.45 -7.23
N THR A 21 8.04 -17.28 -6.91
CA THR A 21 8.17 -16.75 -5.54
C THR A 21 6.86 -16.87 -4.75
N GLN A 22 5.72 -16.99 -5.44
CA GLN A 22 4.40 -17.35 -4.90
C GLN A 22 4.39 -18.58 -3.98
N LYS A 23 5.30 -19.56 -4.17
CA LYS A 23 5.37 -20.75 -3.29
C LYS A 23 5.77 -20.38 -1.85
N TYR A 24 6.49 -19.27 -1.67
CA TYR A 24 6.92 -18.74 -0.37
C TYR A 24 6.01 -17.62 0.16
N LEU A 25 5.00 -17.20 -0.60
CA LEU A 25 4.02 -16.21 -0.14
C LEU A 25 2.95 -16.88 0.70
N ASP A 26 2.70 -16.37 1.90
CA ASP A 26 1.60 -16.83 2.75
C ASP A 26 0.23 -16.28 2.31
N ILE A 27 0.15 -15.66 1.14
CA ILE A 27 -1.08 -15.14 0.54
C ILE A 27 -1.80 -16.28 -0.20
N ALA A 28 -3.08 -16.47 0.12
CA ALA A 28 -3.96 -17.41 -0.57
C ALA A 28 -4.67 -16.76 -1.76
N GLU A 29 -5.25 -15.58 -1.56
CA GLU A 29 -5.95 -14.81 -2.59
C GLU A 29 -5.98 -13.32 -2.20
N ILE A 30 -6.08 -12.44 -3.19
CA ILE A 30 -6.40 -11.02 -2.98
C ILE A 30 -7.75 -10.81 -3.65
N ARG A 31 -8.75 -10.38 -2.88
CA ARG A 31 -10.10 -10.17 -3.40
C ARG A 31 -10.87 -9.17 -2.55
N ASP A 32 -11.78 -8.44 -3.18
CA ASP A 32 -12.67 -7.49 -2.52
C ASP A 32 -11.88 -6.55 -1.57
N ASP A 33 -10.71 -6.08 -2.02
CA ASP A 33 -9.81 -5.13 -1.35
C ASP A 33 -9.15 -5.66 -0.06
N VAL A 34 -9.14 -6.99 0.08
CA VAL A 34 -8.59 -7.69 1.24
C VAL A 34 -7.60 -8.76 0.78
N VAL A 35 -6.51 -8.88 1.53
CA VAL A 35 -5.53 -9.95 1.38
C VAL A 35 -5.94 -11.11 2.28
N VAL A 36 -6.25 -12.25 1.68
CA VAL A 36 -6.56 -13.49 2.39
C VAL A 36 -5.29 -14.32 2.49
N MET A 37 -4.92 -14.69 3.70
CA MET A 37 -3.76 -15.54 3.93
C MET A 37 -4.11 -17.03 3.88
N LYS A 38 -3.09 -17.87 3.70
CA LYS A 38 -3.21 -19.34 3.69
C LYS A 38 -3.73 -19.91 5.02
N ASP A 39 -3.49 -19.22 6.13
CA ASP A 39 -4.04 -19.56 7.45
C ASP A 39 -5.51 -19.11 7.64
N GLY A 40 -6.11 -18.46 6.64
CA GLY A 40 -7.48 -17.95 6.67
C GLY A 40 -7.66 -16.62 7.41
N THR A 41 -6.57 -15.98 7.87
CA THR A 41 -6.60 -14.61 8.37
C THR A 41 -6.74 -13.61 7.23
N LEU A 42 -7.25 -12.42 7.55
CA LEU A 42 -7.44 -11.33 6.59
C LEU A 42 -6.50 -10.17 6.93
N ARG A 43 -6.08 -9.42 5.92
CA ARG A 43 -5.35 -8.16 6.07
C ARG A 43 -5.95 -7.11 5.17
N ALA A 44 -6.18 -5.91 5.71
CA ALA A 44 -6.33 -4.70 4.92
C ALA A 44 -5.02 -3.95 4.90
N VAL A 45 -4.73 -3.24 3.82
CA VAL A 45 -3.53 -2.39 3.70
C VAL A 45 -4.01 -0.97 3.42
N LEU A 46 -3.58 -0.04 4.27
CA LEU A 46 -3.84 1.38 4.12
C LEU A 46 -2.59 2.05 3.59
N LEU A 47 -2.74 2.92 2.59
CA LEU A 47 -1.73 3.90 2.24
C LEU A 47 -1.94 5.14 3.11
N ALA A 48 -0.93 5.55 3.87
CA ALA A 48 -0.98 6.70 4.75
C ALA A 48 -0.13 7.86 4.20
N SER A 49 -0.62 9.08 4.43
CA SER A 49 0.16 10.30 4.19
C SER A 49 1.23 10.49 5.26
N SER A 50 2.05 11.50 5.07
CA SER A 50 3.05 11.95 6.05
C SER A 50 2.90 13.45 6.28
N ILE A 51 3.26 13.91 7.49
CA ILE A 51 3.30 15.32 7.85
C ILE A 51 4.74 15.76 8.12
N ASN A 52 5.03 17.04 7.87
CA ASN A 52 6.31 17.61 8.24
C ASN A 52 6.26 18.11 9.70
N PHE A 53 6.46 17.18 10.63
CA PHE A 53 6.36 17.43 12.07
C PHE A 53 7.26 18.57 12.56
N ALA A 54 8.48 18.67 12.02
CA ALA A 54 9.45 19.70 12.44
C ALA A 54 9.06 21.13 12.03
N LEU A 55 8.16 21.30 11.06
CA LEU A 55 7.66 22.61 10.63
C LEU A 55 6.41 23.07 11.40
N LYS A 56 5.90 22.24 12.32
CA LYS A 56 4.75 22.55 13.17
C LYS A 56 5.17 23.40 14.36
N SER A 57 4.24 24.21 14.88
CA SER A 57 4.48 24.94 16.13
C SER A 57 4.66 23.98 17.31
N GLU A 58 5.26 24.43 18.41
CA GLU A 58 5.43 23.59 19.60
C GLU A 58 4.09 23.06 20.13
N GLU A 59 3.06 23.92 20.18
CA GLU A 59 1.69 23.54 20.58
C GLU A 59 1.10 22.46 19.65
N GLU A 60 1.28 22.60 18.32
CA GLU A 60 0.83 21.59 17.37
C GLU A 60 1.61 20.27 17.53
N GLN A 61 2.91 20.34 17.79
CA GLN A 61 3.74 19.17 18.01
C GLN A 61 3.30 18.40 19.28
N GLU A 62 3.05 19.10 20.38
CA GLU A 62 2.55 18.51 21.62
C GLU A 62 1.16 17.86 21.45
N ALA A 63 0.26 18.52 20.71
CA ALA A 63 -1.04 17.98 20.39
C ALA A 63 -0.93 16.68 19.57
N LEU A 64 -0.05 16.65 18.56
CA LEU A 64 0.21 15.46 17.74
C LEU A 64 0.84 14.31 18.54
N ILE A 65 1.79 14.61 19.44
CA ILE A 65 2.39 13.61 20.33
C ILE A 65 1.32 13.00 21.24
N SER A 66 0.44 13.84 21.81
CA SER A 66 -0.65 13.40 22.68
C SER A 66 -1.66 12.54 21.94
N ALA A 67 -2.03 12.93 20.71
CA ALA A 67 -2.89 12.14 19.83
C ALA A 67 -2.26 10.79 19.47
N TYR A 68 -0.95 10.77 19.18
CA TYR A 68 -0.21 9.54 18.89
C TYR A 68 -0.13 8.59 20.10
N ALA A 69 0.12 9.12 21.30
CA ALA A 69 0.06 8.32 22.52
C ALA A 69 -1.34 7.74 22.75
N GLY A 70 -2.39 8.55 22.52
CA GLY A 70 -3.79 8.11 22.57
C GLY A 70 -4.06 6.97 21.57
N PHE A 71 -3.62 7.12 20.32
CA PHE A 71 -3.72 6.10 19.30
C PHE A 71 -3.10 4.77 19.76
N LEU A 72 -1.84 4.79 20.22
CA LEU A 72 -1.15 3.58 20.68
C LEU A 72 -1.89 2.89 21.83
N ASN A 73 -2.48 3.66 22.75
CA ASN A 73 -3.22 3.11 23.89
C ASN A 73 -4.54 2.41 23.50
N THR A 74 -5.10 2.73 22.33
CA THR A 74 -6.34 2.12 21.84
C THR A 74 -6.14 0.86 21.00
N LEU A 75 -4.89 0.51 20.68
CA LEU A 75 -4.61 -0.64 19.83
C LEU A 75 -4.83 -1.96 20.59
N GLU A 76 -5.91 -2.67 20.25
CA GLU A 76 -6.21 -4.00 20.79
C GLU A 76 -5.57 -5.15 19.99
N PHE A 77 -4.93 -4.83 18.86
CA PHE A 77 -4.34 -5.78 17.92
C PHE A 77 -3.04 -5.22 17.33
N PRO A 78 -2.11 -6.09 16.89
CA PRO A 78 -0.86 -5.62 16.31
C PRO A 78 -1.12 -4.94 14.97
N LEU A 79 -0.71 -3.68 14.84
CA LEU A 79 -0.56 -3.02 13.56
C LEU A 79 0.85 -3.23 13.04
N GLN A 80 0.97 -3.35 11.71
CA GLN A 80 2.27 -3.37 11.06
C GLN A 80 2.41 -2.11 10.20
N VAL A 81 3.48 -1.36 10.41
CA VAL A 81 3.84 -0.22 9.57
C VAL A 81 4.97 -0.65 8.63
N VAL A 82 4.77 -0.48 7.33
CA VAL A 82 5.76 -0.77 6.29
C VAL A 82 6.08 0.51 5.55
N ILE A 83 7.36 0.84 5.47
CA ILE A 83 7.84 2.02 4.75
C ILE A 83 8.58 1.53 3.51
N GLN A 84 8.12 1.96 2.34
CA GLN A 84 8.80 1.67 1.08
C GLN A 84 9.49 2.93 0.58
N SER A 85 10.82 2.87 0.46
CA SER A 85 11.64 3.94 -0.11
C SER A 85 11.99 3.60 -1.55
N ARG A 86 11.78 4.53 -2.46
CA ARG A 86 12.10 4.39 -3.89
C ARG A 86 12.72 5.66 -4.43
N LYS A 87 13.61 5.55 -5.41
CA LYS A 87 14.12 6.73 -6.14
C LYS A 87 12.94 7.54 -6.67
N LEU A 88 13.02 8.86 -6.50
CA LEU A 88 12.00 9.77 -7.01
C LEU A 88 12.04 9.71 -8.53
N ASN A 89 10.96 9.23 -9.14
CA ASN A 89 10.79 9.30 -10.59
C ASN A 89 10.25 10.69 -10.96
N ILE A 90 11.04 11.45 -11.74
CA ILE A 90 10.67 12.78 -12.26
C ILE A 90 10.43 12.79 -13.77
N ASP A 91 10.35 11.63 -14.42
CA ASP A 91 10.25 11.53 -15.88
C ASP A 91 9.04 12.30 -16.41
N ASN A 92 7.87 12.10 -15.78
CA ASN A 92 6.64 12.82 -16.14
C ASN A 92 6.76 14.35 -15.96
N TYR A 93 7.64 14.81 -15.06
CA TYR A 93 7.91 16.24 -14.87
C TYR A 93 8.86 16.77 -15.94
N LEU A 94 9.95 16.04 -16.23
CA LEU A 94 10.88 16.36 -17.30
C LEU A 94 10.20 16.36 -18.68
N ASP A 95 9.27 15.43 -18.91
CA ASP A 95 8.46 15.36 -20.13
C ASP A 95 7.54 16.58 -20.27
N ARG A 96 6.94 17.05 -19.16
CA ARG A 96 6.15 18.28 -19.15
C ARG A 96 7.00 19.50 -19.49
N LEU A 97 8.18 19.63 -18.89
CA LEU A 97 9.12 20.71 -19.22
C LEU A 97 9.54 20.65 -20.70
N LYS A 98 9.82 19.46 -21.22
CA LYS A 98 10.16 19.25 -22.63
C LYS A 98 9.01 19.64 -23.56
N GLN A 99 7.76 19.42 -23.16
CA GLN A 99 6.61 19.85 -23.93
C GLN A 99 6.46 21.38 -23.89
N SER A 100 6.61 22.00 -22.71
CA SER A 100 6.60 23.47 -22.57
C SER A 100 7.73 24.14 -23.37
N GLU A 101 8.91 23.53 -23.43
CA GLU A 101 10.05 23.97 -24.25
C GLU A 101 9.69 24.03 -25.75
N LYS A 102 8.94 23.03 -26.24
CA LYS A 102 8.52 22.95 -27.66
C LYS A 102 7.46 23.99 -28.02
N GLU A 103 6.58 24.30 -27.08
CA GLU A 103 5.48 25.25 -27.27
C GLU A 103 5.93 26.71 -27.13
N GLN A 104 7.09 26.95 -26.51
CA GLN A 104 7.64 28.28 -26.31
C GLN A 104 8.18 28.87 -27.61
N THR A 105 7.72 30.07 -27.96
CA THR A 105 8.14 30.82 -29.15
C THR A 105 9.32 31.76 -28.88
N ASN A 106 9.53 32.15 -27.62
CA ASN A 106 10.66 33.00 -27.24
C ASN A 106 11.91 32.14 -26.99
N GLU A 107 12.93 32.31 -27.85
CA GLU A 107 14.18 31.56 -27.78
C GLU A 107 14.93 31.69 -26.44
N LEU A 108 14.89 32.85 -25.78
CA LEU A 108 15.52 33.02 -24.47
C LEU A 108 14.82 32.19 -23.39
N LEU A 109 13.49 32.20 -23.39
CA LEU A 109 12.71 31.39 -22.44
C LEU A 109 12.86 29.89 -22.73
N LYS A 110 12.98 29.51 -24.00
CA LYS A 110 13.24 28.13 -24.41
C LYS A 110 14.59 27.63 -23.88
N MET A 111 15.64 28.44 -24.03
CA MET A 111 16.96 28.14 -23.46
C MET A 111 16.88 27.98 -21.94
N GLN A 112 16.18 28.89 -21.23
CA GLN A 112 15.99 28.79 -19.79
C GLN A 112 15.26 27.51 -19.36
N ILE A 113 14.24 27.07 -20.10
CA ILE A 113 13.54 25.81 -19.81
C ILE A 113 14.48 24.62 -20.00
N SER A 114 15.31 24.61 -21.05
CA SER A 114 16.29 23.55 -21.29
C SER A 114 17.34 23.48 -20.17
N ASP A 115 17.87 24.63 -19.75
CA ASP A 115 18.86 24.71 -18.66
C ASP A 115 18.25 24.23 -17.35
N TYR A 116 17.04 24.69 -17.03
CA TYR A 116 16.32 24.26 -15.84
C TYR A 116 16.01 22.75 -15.85
N ARG A 117 15.57 22.20 -16.99
CA ARG A 117 15.31 20.76 -17.17
C ARG A 117 16.58 19.94 -16.93
N SER A 118 17.72 20.42 -17.43
CA SER A 118 19.02 19.75 -17.26
C SER A 118 19.48 19.81 -15.80
N PHE A 119 19.41 20.99 -15.18
CA PHE A 119 19.72 21.18 -13.77
C PHE A 119 18.89 20.29 -12.85
N VAL A 120 17.57 20.22 -13.05
CA VAL A 120 16.70 19.36 -12.22
C VAL A 120 17.02 17.88 -12.43
N GLY A 121 17.29 17.46 -13.67
CA GLY A 121 17.71 16.10 -13.98
C GLY A 121 18.96 15.69 -13.22
N GLU A 122 20.02 16.51 -13.32
CA GLU A 122 21.28 16.30 -12.62
C GLU A 122 21.11 16.32 -11.10
N LEU A 123 20.33 17.26 -10.56
CA LEU A 123 20.09 17.38 -9.13
C LEU A 123 19.46 16.10 -8.54
N VAL A 124 18.48 15.52 -9.24
CA VAL A 124 17.80 14.31 -8.77
C VAL A 124 18.71 13.08 -8.91
N GLU A 125 19.50 13.00 -9.99
CA GLU A 125 20.44 11.91 -10.22
C GLU A 125 21.58 11.90 -9.18
N MET A 126 22.22 13.06 -8.96
CA MET A 126 23.30 13.23 -7.98
C MET A 126 22.79 13.13 -6.53
N GLY A 127 21.63 13.72 -6.25
CA GLY A 127 21.07 13.78 -4.91
C GLY A 127 20.49 12.46 -4.41
N HIS A 128 20.39 11.44 -5.27
CA HIS A 128 19.71 10.16 -4.97
C HIS A 128 18.41 10.36 -4.21
N ILE A 129 17.59 11.30 -4.67
CA ILE A 129 16.40 11.74 -3.93
C ILE A 129 15.40 10.57 -3.87
N MET A 130 14.95 10.25 -2.65
CA MET A 130 14.04 9.14 -2.39
C MET A 130 12.63 9.66 -2.08
N SER A 131 11.64 9.02 -2.68
CA SER A 131 10.24 9.09 -2.26
C SER A 131 9.93 7.96 -1.28
N LYS A 132 9.15 8.27 -0.23
CA LYS A 132 8.69 7.28 0.75
C LYS A 132 7.19 7.10 0.66
N ARG A 133 6.74 5.85 0.63
CA ARG A 133 5.33 5.46 0.80
C ARG A 133 5.17 4.74 2.13
N PHE A 134 4.14 5.10 2.88
CA PHE A 134 3.85 4.56 4.21
C PHE A 134 2.61 3.68 4.11
N TYR A 135 2.74 2.42 4.52
CA TYR A 135 1.66 1.46 4.52
C TYR A 135 1.37 1.02 5.94
N VAL A 136 0.09 0.96 6.30
CA VAL A 136 -0.39 0.43 7.57
C VAL A 136 -1.19 -0.83 7.29
N VAL A 137 -0.72 -1.97 7.77
CA VAL A 137 -1.39 -3.27 7.59
C VAL A 137 -2.21 -3.57 8.83
N VAL A 138 -3.51 -3.76 8.62
CA VAL A 138 -4.50 -4.05 9.66
C VAL A 138 -4.87 -5.53 9.58
N PRO A 139 -4.43 -6.37 10.53
CA PRO A 139 -4.76 -7.79 10.54
C PRO A 139 -6.13 -8.05 11.18
N PHE A 140 -6.82 -9.05 10.66
CA PHE A 140 -8.00 -9.63 11.28
C PHE A 140 -7.82 -11.14 11.40
N ASN A 141 -7.79 -11.62 12.64
CA ASN A 141 -7.73 -13.04 12.95
C ASN A 141 -9.06 -13.51 13.57
N PRO A 142 -9.78 -14.46 12.93
CA PRO A 142 -11.05 -14.98 13.42
C PRO A 142 -10.94 -15.82 14.71
N LEU A 143 -9.72 -16.22 15.11
CA LEU A 143 -9.44 -17.02 16.30
C LEU A 143 -9.10 -16.17 17.53
N SER A 144 -8.61 -14.94 17.33
CA SER A 144 -8.23 -14.04 18.42
C SER A 144 -9.37 -13.16 18.91
N ASP A 145 -10.52 -13.20 18.24
CA ASP A 145 -11.72 -12.49 18.70
C ASP A 145 -12.20 -13.17 20.00
N LYS A 146 -12.07 -12.45 21.11
CA LYS A 146 -12.24 -12.92 22.51
C LYS A 146 -13.64 -13.51 22.80
N ARG A 147 -14.52 -13.59 21.81
CA ARG A 147 -15.91 -14.07 21.87
C ARG A 147 -16.12 -15.55 21.52
N LYS A 148 -15.07 -16.33 21.22
CA LYS A 148 -15.23 -17.78 20.95
C LYS A 148 -14.79 -18.66 22.12
N SER A 149 -15.79 -19.36 22.67
CA SER A 149 -15.69 -20.42 23.68
C SER A 149 -14.64 -21.46 23.31
N PHE A 150 -13.89 -21.95 24.31
CA PHE A 150 -12.79 -22.92 24.18
C PHE A 150 -13.16 -24.18 23.36
N PHE A 151 -14.44 -24.59 23.37
CA PHE A 151 -14.95 -25.70 22.56
C PHE A 151 -14.89 -25.47 21.04
N ALA A 152 -15.02 -24.21 20.58
CA ALA A 152 -14.92 -23.89 19.15
C ALA A 152 -13.46 -23.95 18.64
N ARG A 153 -12.49 -23.62 19.50
CA ARG A 153 -11.05 -23.70 19.18
C ARG A 153 -10.59 -25.15 19.00
N LEU A 154 -11.09 -26.05 19.84
CA LEU A 154 -10.75 -27.48 19.75
C LEU A 154 -11.31 -28.12 18.47
N LYS A 155 -12.49 -27.69 18.02
CA LYS A 155 -13.14 -28.24 16.82
C LYS A 155 -12.47 -27.80 15.52
N GLU A 156 -11.84 -26.62 15.49
CA GLU A 156 -11.13 -26.11 14.30
C GLU A 156 -9.73 -26.76 14.13
N ILE A 157 -9.11 -27.27 15.20
CA ILE A 157 -7.83 -28.03 15.13
C ILE A 157 -8.04 -29.43 14.50
N PHE A 158 -9.24 -29.99 14.60
CA PHE A 158 -9.58 -31.32 14.05
C PHE A 158 -10.12 -31.29 12.61
N ILE A 159 -10.30 -30.12 12.00
CA ILE A 159 -10.73 -30.01 10.60
C ILE A 159 -9.48 -29.71 9.77
N PRO A 160 -9.05 -30.60 8.86
CA PRO A 160 -7.88 -30.35 8.04
C PRO A 160 -8.07 -29.03 7.28
N ALA A 161 -7.05 -28.17 7.34
CA ALA A 161 -6.94 -26.85 6.73
C ALA A 161 -6.90 -26.89 5.17
N ILE A 162 -7.78 -27.68 4.56
CA ILE A 162 -7.90 -27.85 3.12
C ILE A 162 -9.40 -27.91 2.77
N THR A 163 -10.04 -26.75 2.80
CA THR A 163 -11.15 -26.49 1.87
C THR A 163 -10.90 -25.13 1.25
N LEU A 164 -10.32 -25.16 0.05
CA LEU A 164 -10.36 -24.07 -0.91
C LEU A 164 -11.76 -23.45 -0.93
N GLY A 165 -11.81 -22.13 -0.76
CA GLY A 165 -13.05 -21.36 -0.68
C GLY A 165 -13.53 -21.22 0.77
N MET A 166 -13.08 -20.16 1.43
CA MET A 166 -13.80 -19.63 2.58
C MET A 166 -15.27 -19.48 2.17
N LYS A 167 -16.21 -20.18 2.84
CA LYS A 167 -17.65 -20.04 2.54
C LYS A 167 -17.96 -18.55 2.42
N GLN A 168 -18.54 -18.14 1.28
CA GLN A 168 -18.70 -16.73 0.90
C GLN A 168 -19.29 -15.89 2.05
N GLU A 169 -20.29 -16.43 2.75
CA GLU A 169 -20.91 -15.80 3.91
C GLU A 169 -19.93 -15.51 5.06
N ARG A 170 -19.06 -16.46 5.41
CA ARG A 170 -18.05 -16.28 6.47
C ARG A 170 -17.02 -15.22 6.06
N PHE A 171 -16.63 -15.19 4.79
CA PHE A 171 -15.72 -14.18 4.30
C PHE A 171 -16.34 -12.79 4.38
N LEU A 172 -17.58 -12.62 3.92
CA LEU A 172 -18.29 -11.35 3.98
C LEU A 172 -18.43 -10.83 5.42
N GLN A 173 -18.72 -11.72 6.37
CA GLN A 173 -18.77 -11.35 7.79
C GLN A 173 -17.41 -10.89 8.30
N ARG A 174 -16.33 -11.65 8.04
CA ARG A 174 -14.97 -11.28 8.47
C ARG A 174 -14.48 -9.99 7.79
N LYS A 175 -14.83 -9.79 6.51
CA LYS A 175 -14.54 -8.55 5.79
C LYS A 175 -15.22 -7.38 6.48
N LYS A 176 -16.50 -7.51 6.84
CA LYS A 176 -17.24 -6.46 7.55
C LYS A 176 -16.55 -6.08 8.86
N ASP A 177 -16.17 -7.07 9.67
CA ASP A 177 -15.46 -6.82 10.93
C ASP A 177 -14.09 -6.17 10.72
N LEU A 178 -13.35 -6.59 9.69
CA LEU A 178 -12.10 -5.96 9.28
C LEU A 178 -12.31 -4.51 8.81
N THR A 179 -13.34 -4.23 8.01
CA THR A 179 -13.66 -2.88 7.54
C THR A 179 -13.97 -1.98 8.72
N SER A 180 -14.77 -2.42 9.70
CA SER A 180 -15.00 -1.62 10.92
C SER A 180 -13.72 -1.32 11.70
N ARG A 181 -12.76 -2.25 11.73
CA ARG A 181 -11.43 -1.98 12.32
C ARG A 181 -10.65 -0.97 11.49
N VAL A 182 -10.68 -1.09 10.16
CA VAL A 182 -10.04 -0.14 9.23
C VAL A 182 -10.59 1.27 9.44
N ASP A 183 -11.91 1.43 9.49
CA ASP A 183 -12.55 2.73 9.68
C ASP A 183 -12.14 3.37 11.01
N HIS A 184 -12.04 2.56 12.07
CA HIS A 184 -11.54 3.02 13.36
C HIS A 184 -10.09 3.51 13.29
N ILE A 185 -9.19 2.72 12.67
CA ILE A 185 -7.79 3.11 12.49
C ILE A 185 -7.67 4.37 11.61
N MET A 186 -8.43 4.46 10.53
CA MET A 186 -8.45 5.63 9.64
C MET A 186 -8.88 6.89 10.38
N GLY A 187 -9.93 6.81 11.21
CA GLY A 187 -10.37 7.95 12.03
C GLY A 187 -9.31 8.39 13.05
N GLN A 188 -8.58 7.44 13.64
CA GLN A 188 -7.49 7.77 14.55
C GLN A 188 -6.28 8.39 13.85
N LEU A 189 -5.90 7.86 12.68
CA LEU A 189 -4.86 8.47 11.84
C LEU A 189 -5.24 9.91 11.47
N GLN A 190 -6.50 10.15 11.11
CA GLN A 190 -6.99 11.48 10.78
C GLN A 190 -6.90 12.46 11.97
N SER A 191 -7.13 11.99 13.20
CA SER A 191 -6.93 12.82 14.42
C SER A 191 -5.49 13.27 14.62
N MET A 192 -4.53 12.55 14.01
CA MET A 192 -3.11 12.90 13.98
C MET A 192 -2.71 13.65 12.70
N SER A 193 -3.69 14.20 11.96
CA SER A 193 -3.48 14.85 10.66
C SER A 193 -2.84 13.95 9.59
N LEU A 194 -3.00 12.63 9.73
CA LEU A 194 -2.57 11.64 8.74
C LEU A 194 -3.79 11.17 7.95
N ALA A 195 -3.81 11.44 6.65
CA ALA A 195 -4.81 10.89 5.76
C ALA A 195 -4.45 9.43 5.44
N ALA A 196 -5.45 8.56 5.36
CA ALA A 196 -5.25 7.16 5.01
C ALA A 196 -6.33 6.69 4.04
N VAL A 197 -5.95 5.82 3.10
CA VAL A 197 -6.86 5.20 2.13
C VAL A 197 -6.61 3.71 2.11
N MET A 198 -7.69 2.92 2.16
CA MET A 198 -7.59 1.48 1.96
C MET A 198 -7.27 1.18 0.49
N LEU A 199 -6.24 0.36 0.26
CA LEU A 199 -5.86 -0.06 -1.10
C LEU A 199 -6.92 -0.99 -1.69
N ASP A 200 -7.29 -0.72 -2.92
CA ASP A 200 -8.15 -1.61 -3.70
C ASP A 200 -7.40 -2.88 -4.15
N THR A 201 -8.17 -3.85 -4.65
CA THR A 201 -7.65 -5.13 -5.12
C THR A 201 -6.52 -4.97 -6.13
N GLN A 202 -6.63 -4.02 -7.06
CA GLN A 202 -5.62 -3.77 -8.09
C GLN A 202 -4.33 -3.21 -7.48
N SER A 203 -4.43 -2.20 -6.62
CA SER A 203 -3.29 -1.58 -5.94
C SER A 203 -2.59 -2.56 -5.01
N LEU A 204 -3.32 -3.48 -4.38
CA LEU A 204 -2.73 -4.57 -3.59
C LEU A 204 -1.89 -5.50 -4.45
N ILE A 205 -2.43 -5.94 -5.60
CA ILE A 205 -1.70 -6.80 -6.55
C ILE A 205 -0.42 -6.11 -7.00
N GLU A 206 -0.51 -4.84 -7.40
CA GLU A 206 0.66 -4.04 -7.80
C GLU A 206 1.67 -3.89 -6.66
N LEU A 207 1.21 -3.59 -5.43
CA LEU A 207 2.07 -3.47 -4.26
C LEU A 207 2.89 -4.75 -4.02
N TYR A 208 2.21 -5.91 -4.00
CA TYR A 208 2.90 -7.18 -3.77
C TYR A 208 3.80 -7.54 -4.95
N TYR A 209 3.34 -7.40 -6.19
CA TYR A 209 4.15 -7.66 -7.37
C TYR A 209 5.45 -6.84 -7.36
N ASN A 210 5.34 -5.53 -7.12
CA ASN A 210 6.46 -4.61 -7.03
C ASN A 210 7.37 -4.84 -5.82
N SER A 211 6.86 -5.46 -4.76
CA SER A 211 7.66 -5.78 -3.57
C SER A 211 8.45 -7.09 -3.74
N TYR A 212 7.95 -8.02 -4.55
CA TYR A 212 8.63 -9.31 -4.83
C TYR A 212 9.48 -9.30 -6.11
N ASN A 213 9.34 -8.29 -6.96
CA ASN A 213 10.11 -8.14 -8.20
C ASN A 213 10.79 -6.76 -8.24
N LEU A 214 11.78 -6.56 -7.36
CA LEU A 214 12.49 -5.28 -7.20
C LEU A 214 13.13 -4.78 -8.51
N ASP A 215 13.62 -5.69 -9.36
CA ASP A 215 14.29 -5.36 -10.63
C ASP A 215 13.32 -4.81 -11.70
N LEU A 216 12.04 -5.24 -11.68
CA LEU A 216 10.99 -4.73 -12.58
C LEU A 216 10.28 -3.50 -12.02
N ALA A 217 10.33 -3.33 -10.69
CA ALA A 217 9.68 -2.25 -9.97
C ALA A 217 10.36 -0.89 -10.17
N GLU A 218 11.61 -0.85 -10.66
CA GLU A 218 12.25 0.38 -11.17
C GLU A 218 11.65 0.83 -12.51
N THR A 219 11.04 -0.07 -13.28
CA THR A 219 10.51 0.21 -14.62
C THR A 219 8.98 0.44 -14.65
N GLU A 220 8.24 -0.06 -13.66
CA GLU A 220 6.78 0.08 -13.60
C GLU A 220 6.33 1.35 -12.83
N LYS A 221 5.56 2.19 -13.53
CA LYS A 221 4.92 3.39 -12.97
C LYS A 221 3.84 2.97 -11.98
N MET A 222 4.06 3.21 -10.68
CA MET A 222 2.99 3.02 -9.69
C MET A 222 1.97 4.16 -9.74
N VAL A 223 0.70 3.80 -9.50
CA VAL A 223 -0.42 4.75 -9.41
C VAL A 223 -0.07 5.92 -8.48
N GLU A 224 -0.31 7.13 -8.98
CA GLU A 224 -0.12 8.39 -8.26
C GLU A 224 -1.14 8.52 -7.13
N ILE A 225 -0.68 8.95 -5.96
CA ILE A 225 -1.48 9.09 -4.73
C ILE A 225 -2.69 10.03 -4.96
N ASN A 226 -2.54 11.05 -5.82
CA ASN A 226 -3.61 11.99 -6.17
C ASN A 226 -4.77 11.37 -6.97
N LYS A 227 -4.62 10.14 -7.50
CA LYS A 227 -5.70 9.40 -8.16
C LYS A 227 -6.49 8.50 -7.20
N LEU A 228 -6.03 8.32 -5.96
CA LEU A 228 -6.74 7.60 -4.90
C LEU A 228 -7.65 8.55 -4.12
N GLN A 229 -8.35 9.46 -4.83
CA GLN A 229 -9.10 10.55 -4.21
C GLN A 229 -10.03 10.04 -3.12
N VAL A 230 -9.72 10.47 -1.89
CA VAL A 230 -10.71 10.70 -0.84
C VAL A 230 -11.50 11.91 -1.30
N GLU A 231 -12.78 11.71 -1.60
CA GLU A 231 -13.77 12.79 -1.49
C GLU A 231 -13.95 13.17 -0.01
#